data_AF-A0A6L8H9M7-F1
#
_entry.id   AF-A0A6L8H9M7-F1
#
_cell.length_a   1.000
_cell.length_b   1.000
_cell.length_c   1.000
_cell.angle_alpha   90.00
_cell.angle_beta   90.00
_cell.angle_gamma   90.00
#
_symmetry.space_group_name_H-M   'P 1'
#
loop_
_entity.id
_entity.type
_entity.pdbx_description
1 polymer ?
#
loop_
_entity_poly.entity_id
_entity_poly.type
_entity_poly.pdbx_seq_one_letter_code
_entity_poly.pdbx_strand_id
1 'polypeptide(L)'
;PIGRGQRELIIGDRQTGKTAVAVDAIINQKGTDVICIYCAVGQRAGKVAAVVETLRHHNAMDYTIVVTANASDPAPMQYIAPYTATALAEHFMWQGKHTLVIYDDLSKQAQAYRQLSLVLRRPPGREAYPGDVFYLHSRLLERAAKLSDELGGGSLTALPIIETQAGDVSAYIPTNVISITDGQIYLEPDLFNSGVRPAVNVGISVSRVGGAAQVKAMKKVAGRLRLDLAQFRAMETFAQFASDLDAATQQQLARGQRTVEVLKQPQYQPVPVERQIVSIYAVTNGFLDGVEVDDCRKWERGFLEFIESRFDDVLIGLRQEGQLTEDIEGRLRTCIEEYNEVFAAEHEAAMAGAA
;
A
#
# COMPACT_ATOMS: atom_id res chain seq x y z
N PRO A 1 6.97 -2.31 2.36
CA PRO A 1 7.49 -0.94 2.13
C PRO A 1 7.80 -0.76 0.64
N ILE A 2 7.83 0.48 0.16
CA ILE A 2 8.10 0.78 -1.26
C ILE A 2 9.11 1.92 -1.33
N GLY A 3 10.28 1.65 -1.91
CA GLY A 3 11.35 2.63 -2.09
C GLY A 3 11.22 3.43 -3.38
N ARG A 4 11.91 4.57 -3.43
CA ARG A 4 12.08 5.35 -4.67
C ARG A 4 12.88 4.54 -5.69
N GLY A 5 12.30 4.26 -6.86
CA GLY A 5 12.89 3.39 -7.88
C GLY A 5 12.45 1.92 -7.83
N GLN A 6 11.63 1.52 -6.85
CA GLN A 6 11.13 0.15 -6.71
C GLN A 6 9.93 -0.12 -7.61
N ARG A 7 9.73 -1.38 -7.97
CA ARG A 7 8.56 -1.88 -8.71
C ARG A 7 7.70 -2.73 -7.78
N GLU A 8 6.56 -2.23 -7.34
CA GLU A 8 5.67 -2.98 -6.42
C GLU A 8 4.32 -3.27 -7.07
N LEU A 9 4.05 -4.55 -7.35
CA LEU A 9 2.80 -4.97 -7.99
C LEU A 9 1.61 -4.82 -7.04
N ILE A 10 0.53 -4.17 -7.46
CA ILE A 10 -0.77 -4.24 -6.78
C ILE A 10 -1.63 -5.27 -7.52
N ILE A 11 -1.89 -6.41 -6.90
CA ILE A 11 -2.58 -7.54 -7.51
C ILE A 11 -3.79 -7.94 -6.69
N GLY A 12 -4.87 -8.31 -7.35
CA GLY A 12 -6.06 -8.83 -6.68
C GLY A 12 -7.29 -8.79 -7.57
N ASP A 13 -8.39 -9.27 -7.04
CA ASP A 13 -9.64 -9.42 -7.77
C ASP A 13 -10.34 -8.09 -8.03
N ARG A 14 -11.38 -8.13 -8.86
CA ARG A 14 -12.21 -6.96 -9.14
C ARG A 14 -12.77 -6.42 -7.81
N GLN A 15 -12.82 -5.08 -7.69
CA GLN A 15 -13.42 -4.37 -6.53
C GLN A 15 -12.74 -4.60 -5.16
N THR A 16 -11.49 -5.04 -5.10
CA THR A 16 -10.74 -5.21 -3.84
C THR A 16 -10.00 -3.95 -3.32
N GLY A 17 -10.13 -2.81 -4.01
CA GLY A 17 -9.48 -1.55 -3.62
C GLY A 17 -8.14 -1.24 -4.31
N LYS A 18 -7.74 -1.98 -5.36
CA LYS A 18 -6.46 -1.77 -6.07
C LYS A 18 -6.22 -0.31 -6.50
N THR A 19 -7.18 0.28 -7.21
CA THR A 19 -7.10 1.69 -7.64
C THR A 19 -7.10 2.64 -6.45
N ALA A 20 -7.80 2.32 -5.36
CA ALA A 20 -7.83 3.16 -4.15
C ALA A 20 -6.43 3.26 -3.52
N VAL A 21 -5.76 2.13 -3.32
CA VAL A 21 -4.37 2.08 -2.81
C VAL A 21 -3.41 2.89 -3.69
N ALA A 22 -3.54 2.76 -5.01
CA ALA A 22 -2.70 3.50 -5.94
C ALA A 22 -2.96 5.02 -5.94
N VAL A 23 -4.22 5.44 -5.83
CA VAL A 23 -4.61 6.85 -5.74
C VAL A 23 -4.18 7.45 -4.40
N ASP A 24 -4.31 6.70 -3.30
CA ASP A 24 -3.79 7.10 -1.99
C ASP A 24 -2.28 7.33 -2.01
N ALA A 25 -1.53 6.48 -2.73
CA ALA A 25 -0.10 6.67 -2.92
C ALA A 25 0.23 8.00 -3.63
N ILE A 26 -0.58 8.43 -4.60
CA ILE A 26 -0.46 9.73 -5.28
C ILE A 26 -0.84 10.88 -4.34
N ILE A 27 -1.95 10.78 -3.61
CA ILE A 27 -2.39 11.81 -2.66
C ILE A 27 -1.31 12.04 -1.59
N ASN A 28 -0.66 10.96 -1.13
CA ASN A 28 0.42 11.04 -0.15
C ASN A 28 1.73 11.68 -0.68
N GLN A 29 1.83 12.01 -1.98
CA GLN A 29 2.99 12.74 -2.52
C GLN A 29 2.86 14.26 -2.42
N LYS A 30 1.78 14.78 -1.84
CA LYS A 30 1.62 16.22 -1.66
C LYS A 30 2.78 16.79 -0.83
N GLY A 31 3.55 17.70 -1.43
CA GLY A 31 4.71 18.33 -0.78
C GLY A 31 5.97 17.46 -0.69
N THR A 32 6.05 16.33 -1.41
CA THR A 32 7.24 15.44 -1.42
C THR A 32 8.13 15.60 -2.65
N ASP A 33 7.79 16.53 -3.54
CA ASP A 33 8.42 16.78 -4.85
C ASP A 33 8.45 15.57 -5.81
N VAL A 34 7.57 14.59 -5.58
CA VAL A 34 7.40 13.44 -6.48
C VAL A 34 6.35 13.77 -7.54
N ILE A 35 6.74 13.65 -8.80
CA ILE A 35 5.82 13.80 -9.94
C ILE A 35 5.08 12.48 -10.16
N CYS A 36 3.76 12.53 -10.18
CA CYS A 36 2.93 11.35 -10.34
C CYS A 36 2.41 11.22 -11.78
N ILE A 37 2.34 9.98 -12.28
CA ILE A 37 1.74 9.65 -13.56
C ILE A 37 0.73 8.52 -13.33
N TYR A 38 -0.55 8.78 -13.59
CA TYR A 38 -1.60 7.77 -13.56
C TYR A 38 -1.95 7.33 -14.99
N CYS A 39 -1.56 6.10 -15.36
CA CYS A 39 -1.83 5.52 -16.66
C CYS A 39 -3.07 4.61 -16.61
N ALA A 40 -4.18 5.05 -17.19
CA ALA A 40 -5.41 4.28 -17.32
C ALA A 40 -5.45 3.54 -18.67
N VAL A 41 -5.39 2.22 -18.63
CA VAL A 41 -5.40 1.33 -19.81
C VAL A 41 -6.69 0.55 -19.83
N GLY A 42 -7.46 0.65 -20.92
CA GLY A 42 -8.72 -0.07 -21.12
C GLY A 42 -9.78 0.20 -20.05
N GLN A 43 -9.67 1.29 -19.29
CA GLN A 43 -10.66 1.66 -18.28
C GLN A 43 -11.86 2.34 -18.93
N ARG A 44 -13.02 2.31 -18.26
CA ARG A 44 -14.18 3.11 -18.70
C ARG A 44 -13.90 4.58 -18.43
N ALA A 45 -14.19 5.46 -19.40
CA ALA A 45 -13.95 6.90 -19.28
C ALA A 45 -14.56 7.50 -17.99
N GLY A 46 -15.77 7.08 -17.61
CA GLY A 46 -16.40 7.53 -16.36
C GLY A 46 -15.64 7.13 -15.09
N LYS A 47 -14.99 5.96 -15.08
CA LYS A 47 -14.12 5.54 -13.96
C LYS A 47 -12.86 6.42 -13.90
N VAL A 48 -12.25 6.71 -15.05
CA VAL A 48 -11.08 7.60 -15.12
C VAL A 48 -11.44 9.01 -14.66
N ALA A 49 -12.59 9.54 -15.09
CA ALA A 49 -13.08 10.85 -14.67
C ALA A 49 -13.28 10.93 -13.15
N ALA A 50 -13.83 9.89 -12.51
CA ALA A 50 -13.96 9.83 -11.05
C ALA A 50 -12.61 9.84 -10.32
N VAL A 51 -11.57 9.17 -10.87
CA VAL A 51 -10.21 9.23 -10.34
C VAL A 51 -9.63 10.63 -10.47
N VAL A 52 -9.76 11.27 -11.64
CA VAL A 52 -9.31 12.65 -11.88
C VAL A 52 -9.98 13.61 -10.91
N GLU A 53 -11.29 13.46 -10.68
CA GLU A 53 -12.02 14.32 -9.74
C GLU A 53 -11.58 14.10 -8.31
N THR A 54 -11.34 12.85 -7.90
CA THR A 54 -10.75 12.54 -6.59
C THR A 54 -9.39 13.22 -6.43
N LEU A 55 -8.49 13.08 -7.40
CA LEU A 55 -7.18 13.72 -7.36
C LEU A 55 -7.32 15.25 -7.30
N ARG A 56 -8.29 15.84 -7.99
CA ARG A 56 -8.58 17.28 -7.94
C ARG A 56 -9.06 17.71 -6.55
N HIS A 57 -10.01 17.00 -5.95
CA HIS A 57 -10.50 17.28 -4.59
C HIS A 57 -9.38 17.26 -3.54
N HIS A 58 -8.39 16.38 -3.71
CA HIS A 58 -7.25 16.28 -2.81
C HIS A 58 -6.07 17.20 -3.20
N ASN A 59 -6.22 18.06 -4.22
CA ASN A 59 -5.18 18.93 -4.77
C ASN A 59 -3.93 18.16 -5.22
N ALA A 60 -4.13 16.95 -5.76
CA ALA A 60 -3.07 16.08 -6.27
C ALA A 60 -2.82 16.28 -7.77
N MET A 61 -3.74 16.95 -8.49
CA MET A 61 -3.58 17.20 -9.93
C MET A 61 -2.43 18.15 -10.27
N ASP A 62 -1.98 19.01 -9.34
CA ASP A 62 -0.88 19.97 -9.56
C ASP A 62 0.46 19.28 -9.86
N TYR A 63 0.62 18.03 -9.42
CA TYR A 63 1.81 17.22 -9.64
C TYR A 63 1.51 15.88 -10.31
N THR A 64 0.29 15.69 -10.82
CA THR A 64 -0.14 14.43 -11.46
C THR A 64 -0.49 14.59 -12.92
N ILE A 65 0.14 13.78 -13.78
CA ILE A 65 -0.22 13.64 -15.19
C ILE A 65 -1.10 12.40 -15.36
N VAL A 66 -2.19 12.51 -16.11
CA VAL A 66 -3.06 11.38 -16.42
C VAL A 66 -2.92 10.99 -17.89
N VAL A 67 -2.45 9.77 -18.14
CA VAL A 67 -2.37 9.17 -19.48
C VAL A 67 -3.53 8.20 -19.62
N THR A 68 -4.36 8.35 -20.65
CA THR A 68 -5.56 7.53 -20.82
C THR A 68 -5.60 6.90 -22.22
N ALA A 69 -5.88 5.60 -22.23
CA ALA A 69 -6.39 4.88 -23.39
C ALA A 69 -7.60 4.07 -22.90
N ASN A 70 -8.79 4.60 -23.10
CA ASN A 70 -10.05 4.04 -22.59
C ASN A 70 -10.42 2.73 -23.30
N ALA A 71 -11.38 2.01 -22.72
CA ALA A 71 -11.91 0.78 -23.30
C ALA A 71 -12.50 0.96 -24.73
N SER A 72 -12.97 2.18 -25.05
CA SER A 72 -13.48 2.54 -26.38
C SER A 72 -12.37 2.80 -27.41
N ASP A 73 -11.14 3.04 -26.94
CA ASP A 73 -10.04 3.40 -27.82
C ASP A 73 -9.43 2.15 -28.47
N PRO A 74 -8.84 2.27 -29.68
CA PRO A 74 -8.26 1.13 -30.39
C PRO A 74 -7.18 0.39 -29.57
N ALA A 75 -7.08 -0.93 -29.76
CA ALA A 75 -6.06 -1.76 -29.11
C ALA A 75 -4.60 -1.23 -29.23
N PRO A 76 -4.16 -0.62 -30.35
CA PRO A 76 -2.84 0.02 -30.42
C PRO A 76 -2.61 1.11 -29.37
N MET A 77 -3.64 1.91 -29.05
CA MET A 77 -3.54 2.97 -28.03
C MET A 77 -3.42 2.36 -26.62
N GLN A 78 -4.23 1.33 -26.32
CA GLN A 78 -4.16 0.63 -25.04
C GLN A 78 -2.80 -0.08 -24.85
N TYR A 79 -2.25 -0.65 -25.92
CA TYR A 79 -0.92 -1.25 -25.92
C TYR A 79 0.20 -0.23 -25.65
N ILE A 80 0.15 0.96 -26.26
CA ILE A 80 1.24 1.94 -26.19
C ILE A 80 1.17 2.84 -24.95
N ALA A 81 -0.02 3.05 -24.37
CA ALA A 81 -0.22 4.00 -23.27
C ALA A 81 0.74 3.83 -22.08
N PRO A 82 1.04 2.60 -21.60
CA PRO A 82 2.05 2.42 -20.55
C PRO A 82 3.43 2.89 -20.96
N TYR A 83 3.87 2.64 -22.20
CA TYR A 83 5.17 3.12 -22.67
C TYR A 83 5.24 4.65 -22.74
N THR A 84 4.14 5.31 -23.11
CA THR A 84 4.02 6.77 -23.09
C THR A 84 4.10 7.31 -21.66
N ALA A 85 3.39 6.70 -20.72
CA ALA A 85 3.45 7.07 -19.30
C ALA A 85 4.87 6.92 -18.73
N THR A 86 5.56 5.81 -19.03
CA THR A 86 6.95 5.60 -18.62
C THR A 86 7.89 6.63 -19.25
N ALA A 87 7.71 6.98 -20.53
CA ALA A 87 8.55 7.98 -21.19
C ALA A 87 8.40 9.38 -20.58
N LEU A 88 7.18 9.77 -20.18
CA LEU A 88 6.94 11.01 -19.44
C LEU A 88 7.64 11.00 -18.08
N ALA A 89 7.57 9.87 -17.37
CA ALA A 89 8.23 9.72 -16.07
C ALA A 89 9.77 9.74 -16.20
N GLU A 90 10.31 9.06 -17.20
CA GLU A 90 11.74 9.07 -17.51
C GLU A 90 12.26 10.48 -17.81
N HIS A 91 11.48 11.30 -18.53
CA HIS A 91 11.88 12.69 -18.80
C HIS A 91 12.23 13.45 -17.51
N PHE A 92 11.42 13.29 -16.46
CA PHE A 92 11.69 13.92 -15.16
C PHE A 92 12.76 13.17 -14.35
N MET A 93 12.80 11.84 -14.42
CA MET A 93 13.83 11.01 -13.79
C MET A 93 15.24 11.41 -14.26
N TRP A 94 15.43 11.59 -15.56
CA TRP A 94 16.71 12.02 -16.16
C TRP A 94 17.06 13.49 -15.86
N GLN A 95 16.12 14.28 -15.33
CA GLN A 95 16.36 15.62 -14.78
C GLN A 95 16.68 15.58 -13.27
N GLY A 96 16.92 14.40 -12.70
CA GLY A 96 17.20 14.23 -11.27
C GLY A 96 15.95 14.25 -10.39
N LYS A 97 14.74 14.34 -10.96
CA LYS A 97 13.50 14.34 -10.18
C LYS A 97 13.06 12.93 -9.82
N HIS A 98 12.15 12.84 -8.86
CA HIS A 98 11.52 11.58 -8.46
C HIS A 98 10.13 11.47 -9.08
N THR A 99 9.80 10.29 -9.57
CA THR A 99 8.52 10.01 -10.22
C THR A 99 7.87 8.75 -9.68
N LEU A 100 6.54 8.73 -9.70
CA LEU A 100 5.70 7.60 -9.35
C LEU A 100 4.75 7.32 -10.51
N VAL A 101 4.79 6.12 -11.08
CA VAL A 101 3.93 5.70 -12.20
C VAL A 101 2.99 4.60 -11.76
N ILE A 102 1.68 4.83 -11.90
CA ILE A 102 0.64 3.83 -11.72
C ILE A 102 0.21 3.31 -13.09
N TYR A 103 0.10 1.99 -13.26
CA TYR A 103 -0.45 1.38 -14.47
C TYR A 103 -1.75 0.63 -14.15
N ASP A 104 -2.92 1.18 -14.50
CA ASP A 104 -4.28 0.67 -14.20
C ASP A 104 -5.02 0.28 -15.49
N ASP A 105 -4.89 -0.93 -16.02
CA ASP A 105 -4.09 -2.04 -15.50
C ASP A 105 -3.31 -2.76 -16.62
N LEU A 106 -2.25 -3.46 -16.24
CA LEU A 106 -1.39 -4.17 -17.19
C LEU A 106 -2.04 -5.47 -17.72
N SER A 107 -3.06 -5.98 -17.04
CA SER A 107 -3.87 -7.09 -17.56
C SER A 107 -4.54 -6.68 -18.88
N LYS A 108 -5.11 -5.46 -18.93
CA LYS A 108 -5.71 -4.91 -20.16
C LYS A 108 -4.68 -4.55 -21.22
N GLN A 109 -3.47 -4.11 -20.84
CA GLN A 109 -2.38 -3.93 -21.82
C GLN A 109 -2.02 -5.27 -22.50
N ALA A 110 -1.87 -6.34 -21.73
CA ALA A 110 -1.59 -7.66 -22.28
C ALA A 110 -2.71 -8.16 -23.19
N GLN A 111 -3.98 -7.94 -22.83
CA GLN A 111 -5.14 -8.29 -23.67
C GLN A 111 -5.14 -7.51 -24.99
N ALA A 112 -4.82 -6.22 -24.97
CA ALA A 112 -4.66 -5.41 -26.17
C ALA A 112 -3.51 -5.94 -27.05
N TYR A 113 -2.37 -6.29 -26.46
CA TYR A 113 -1.24 -6.87 -27.20
C TYR A 113 -1.57 -8.23 -27.82
N ARG A 114 -2.33 -9.06 -27.10
CA ARG A 114 -2.88 -10.31 -27.60
C ARG A 114 -3.77 -10.08 -28.82
N GLN A 115 -4.71 -9.15 -28.73
CA GLN A 115 -5.60 -8.80 -29.84
C GLN A 115 -4.81 -8.38 -31.08
N LEU A 116 -3.82 -7.48 -30.91
CA LEU A 116 -2.96 -7.04 -32.01
C LEU A 116 -2.20 -8.20 -32.64
N SER A 117 -1.61 -9.07 -31.82
CA SER A 117 -0.82 -10.20 -32.29
C SER A 117 -1.65 -11.22 -33.08
N LEU A 118 -2.88 -11.49 -32.63
CA LEU A 118 -3.81 -12.38 -33.32
C LEU A 118 -4.29 -11.78 -34.66
N VAL A 119 -4.59 -10.48 -34.71
CA VAL A 119 -4.95 -9.79 -35.96
C VAL A 119 -3.80 -9.84 -36.97
N LEU A 120 -2.56 -9.70 -36.49
CA LEU A 120 -1.34 -9.84 -37.29
C LEU A 120 -0.97 -11.29 -37.60
N ARG A 121 -1.81 -12.27 -37.21
CA ARG A 121 -1.61 -13.72 -37.42
C ARG A 121 -0.27 -14.24 -36.87
N ARG A 122 0.22 -13.64 -35.78
CA ARG A 122 1.35 -14.19 -35.03
C ARG A 122 0.91 -15.47 -34.29
N PRO A 123 1.75 -16.51 -34.23
CA PRO A 123 1.43 -17.72 -33.49
C PRO A 123 1.15 -17.43 -31.99
N PRO A 124 0.00 -17.87 -31.44
CA PRO A 124 -0.31 -17.71 -30.03
C PRO A 124 0.29 -18.81 -29.16
N GLY A 125 0.49 -18.52 -27.88
CA GLY A 125 0.90 -19.45 -26.83
C GLY A 125 -0.18 -19.66 -25.77
N ARG A 126 0.24 -19.79 -24.49
CA ARG A 126 -0.67 -19.99 -23.35
C ARG A 126 -1.71 -18.87 -23.25
N GLU A 127 -2.98 -19.24 -23.03
CA GLU A 127 -4.12 -18.32 -22.96
C GLU A 127 -4.24 -17.37 -24.18
N ALA A 128 -3.75 -17.85 -25.33
CA ALA A 128 -3.66 -17.16 -26.61
C ALA A 128 -2.76 -15.91 -26.65
N TYR A 129 -1.97 -15.62 -25.61
CA TYR A 129 -1.00 -14.53 -25.63
C TYR A 129 0.17 -14.83 -26.58
N PRO A 130 0.80 -13.83 -27.20
CA PRO A 130 2.00 -14.04 -28.00
C PRO A 130 3.18 -14.45 -27.11
N GLY A 131 4.16 -15.17 -27.68
CA GLY A 131 5.32 -15.69 -26.93
C GLY A 131 6.20 -14.63 -26.27
N ASP A 132 6.13 -13.38 -26.73
CA ASP A 132 6.87 -12.24 -26.20
C ASP A 132 6.06 -11.35 -25.23
N VAL A 133 4.90 -11.82 -24.74
CA VAL A 133 4.11 -11.07 -23.74
C VAL A 133 4.86 -10.85 -22.43
N PHE A 134 5.79 -11.73 -22.07
CA PHE A 134 6.69 -11.48 -20.94
C PHE A 134 7.60 -10.28 -21.21
N TYR A 135 8.20 -10.24 -22.41
CA TYR A 135 9.09 -9.16 -22.82
C TYR A 135 8.37 -7.80 -22.90
N LEU A 136 7.08 -7.79 -23.23
CA LEU A 136 6.23 -6.60 -23.18
C LEU A 136 6.34 -5.89 -21.81
N HIS A 137 6.10 -6.62 -20.72
CA HIS A 137 6.08 -6.06 -19.38
C HIS A 137 7.47 -5.94 -18.77
N SER A 138 8.41 -6.84 -19.08
CA SER A 138 9.76 -6.73 -18.53
C SER A 138 10.48 -5.49 -19.06
N ARG A 139 10.46 -5.25 -20.38
CA ARG A 139 11.07 -4.02 -20.95
C ARG A 139 10.35 -2.74 -20.54
N LEU A 140 9.09 -2.84 -20.09
CA LEU A 140 8.33 -1.71 -19.56
C LEU A 140 8.76 -1.41 -18.12
N LEU A 141 8.73 -2.42 -17.25
CA LEU A 141 8.95 -2.26 -15.81
C LEU A 141 10.43 -2.15 -15.44
N GLU A 142 11.35 -2.76 -16.20
CA GLU A 142 12.80 -2.59 -16.00
C GLU A 142 13.30 -1.16 -16.26
N ARG A 143 12.46 -0.29 -16.85
CA ARG A 143 12.73 1.15 -16.96
C ARG A 143 12.55 1.90 -15.64
N ALA A 144 11.83 1.31 -14.69
CA ALA A 144 11.65 1.84 -13.35
C ALA A 144 12.89 1.52 -12.49
N ALA A 145 13.66 2.54 -12.15
CA ALA A 145 14.87 2.41 -11.35
C ALA A 145 15.17 3.69 -10.57
N LYS A 146 16.17 3.64 -9.68
CA LYS A 146 16.84 4.82 -9.13
C LYS A 146 18.20 4.98 -9.81
N LEU A 147 18.41 6.15 -10.42
CA LEU A 147 19.67 6.50 -11.05
C LEU A 147 20.78 6.71 -10.01
N SER A 148 22.02 6.49 -10.43
CA SER A 148 23.20 6.86 -9.65
C SER A 148 23.31 8.37 -9.52
N ASP A 149 24.13 8.83 -8.57
CA ASP A 149 24.39 10.26 -8.36
C ASP A 149 25.04 10.90 -9.61
N GLU A 150 25.88 10.16 -10.34
CA GLU A 150 26.48 10.60 -11.62
C GLU A 150 25.43 10.90 -12.71
N LEU A 151 24.28 10.20 -12.65
CA LEU A 151 23.16 10.39 -13.57
C LEU A 151 22.06 11.30 -12.96
N GLY A 152 22.39 12.04 -11.90
CA GLY A 152 21.50 13.02 -11.26
C GLY A 152 20.60 12.48 -10.15
N GLY A 153 20.70 11.19 -9.80
CA GLY A 153 20.04 10.61 -8.62
C GLY A 153 18.50 10.47 -8.69
N GLY A 154 17.90 10.81 -9.84
CA GLY A 154 16.45 10.73 -10.07
C GLY A 154 15.92 9.30 -10.00
N SER A 155 14.60 9.16 -9.89
CA SER A 155 13.99 7.83 -9.79
C SER A 155 12.63 7.71 -10.46
N LEU A 156 12.30 6.50 -10.88
CA LEU A 156 10.96 6.10 -11.34
C LEU A 156 10.51 4.91 -10.52
N THR A 157 9.56 5.13 -9.61
CA THR A 157 8.86 4.08 -8.86
C THR A 157 7.64 3.62 -9.66
N ALA A 158 7.46 2.31 -9.81
CA ALA A 158 6.35 1.74 -10.57
C ALA A 158 5.39 0.96 -9.66
N LEU A 159 4.09 1.28 -9.74
CA LEU A 159 3.01 0.51 -9.16
C LEU A 159 2.11 -0.06 -10.26
N PRO A 160 2.51 -1.17 -10.89
CA PRO A 160 1.63 -1.84 -11.84
C PRO A 160 0.44 -2.45 -11.12
N ILE A 161 -0.74 -2.38 -11.73
CA ILE A 161 -1.95 -3.08 -11.27
C ILE A 161 -2.17 -4.30 -12.17
N ILE A 162 -2.48 -5.44 -11.54
CA ILE A 162 -2.98 -6.65 -12.21
C ILE A 162 -4.31 -7.06 -11.60
N GLU A 163 -5.28 -7.31 -12.46
CA GLU A 163 -6.53 -7.96 -12.06
C GLU A 163 -6.41 -9.48 -12.21
N THR A 164 -6.64 -10.19 -11.11
CA THR A 164 -6.82 -11.65 -11.08
C THR A 164 -8.27 -12.03 -11.35
N GLN A 165 -8.49 -13.28 -11.75
CA GLN A 165 -9.83 -13.83 -11.93
C GLN A 165 -10.06 -14.87 -10.84
N ALA A 166 -11.02 -14.62 -9.95
CA ALA A 166 -11.36 -15.51 -8.82
C ALA A 166 -10.13 -15.90 -7.97
N GLY A 167 -9.25 -14.95 -7.69
CA GLY A 167 -8.05 -15.13 -6.88
C GLY A 167 -6.94 -15.95 -7.56
N ASP A 168 -7.05 -16.30 -8.84
CA ASP A 168 -6.05 -17.12 -9.51
C ASP A 168 -4.78 -16.32 -9.82
N VAL A 169 -3.79 -16.45 -8.94
CA VAL A 169 -2.42 -15.92 -9.11
C VAL A 169 -1.55 -16.78 -10.03
N SER A 170 -1.99 -18.00 -10.37
CA SER A 170 -1.26 -18.93 -11.23
C SER A 170 -1.55 -18.73 -12.73
N ALA A 171 -2.50 -17.85 -13.04
CA ALA A 171 -2.76 -17.38 -14.39
C ALA A 171 -1.50 -16.77 -15.02
N TYR A 172 -1.44 -16.83 -16.36
CA TYR A 172 -0.19 -16.58 -17.07
C TYR A 172 0.36 -15.16 -16.88
N ILE A 173 -0.48 -14.13 -16.98
CA ILE A 173 -0.06 -12.73 -16.81
C ILE A 173 0.31 -12.38 -15.36
N PRO A 174 -0.51 -12.70 -14.34
CA PRO A 174 -0.11 -12.56 -12.93
C PRO A 174 1.26 -13.16 -12.62
N THR A 175 1.50 -14.42 -13.03
CA THR A 175 2.76 -15.13 -12.80
C THR A 175 3.95 -14.38 -13.42
N ASN A 176 3.79 -13.88 -14.64
CA ASN A 176 4.83 -13.12 -15.33
C ASN A 176 5.16 -11.81 -14.61
N VAL A 177 4.15 -11.04 -14.17
CA VAL A 177 4.41 -9.74 -13.55
C VAL A 177 4.97 -9.89 -12.13
N ILE A 178 4.54 -10.90 -11.37
CA ILE A 178 5.10 -11.25 -10.05
C ILE A 178 6.61 -11.53 -10.12
N SER A 179 7.08 -12.14 -11.21
CA SER A 179 8.50 -12.45 -11.41
C SER A 179 9.33 -11.27 -11.93
N ILE A 180 8.68 -10.22 -12.46
CA ILE A 180 9.34 -9.00 -12.95
C ILE A 180 9.47 -7.95 -11.84
N THR A 181 8.45 -7.78 -11.00
CA THR A 181 8.44 -6.73 -9.97
C THR A 181 9.38 -7.06 -8.80
N ASP A 182 9.66 -6.09 -7.94
CA ASP A 182 10.44 -6.26 -6.70
C ASP A 182 9.58 -6.70 -5.52
N GLY A 183 8.27 -6.82 -5.71
CA GLY A 183 7.34 -7.26 -4.68
C GLY A 183 5.91 -7.24 -5.19
N GLN A 184 5.00 -7.61 -4.30
CA GLN A 184 3.58 -7.54 -4.54
C GLN A 184 2.79 -7.20 -3.26
N ILE A 185 1.74 -6.43 -3.44
CA ILE A 185 0.65 -6.18 -2.52
C ILE A 185 -0.55 -6.97 -3.06
N TYR A 186 -0.91 -8.03 -2.35
CA TYR A 186 -2.04 -8.88 -2.70
C TYR A 186 -3.29 -8.43 -1.95
N LEU A 187 -4.32 -8.01 -2.70
CA LEU A 187 -5.60 -7.57 -2.16
C LEU A 187 -6.65 -8.68 -2.28
N GLU A 188 -7.14 -9.14 -1.13
CA GLU A 188 -8.01 -10.30 -1.03
C GLU A 188 -9.48 -9.91 -0.80
N PRO A 189 -10.44 -10.48 -1.55
CA PRO A 189 -11.88 -10.19 -1.37
C PRO A 189 -12.41 -10.45 0.04
N ASP A 190 -11.98 -11.55 0.67
CA ASP A 190 -12.50 -11.96 1.99
C ASP A 190 -12.10 -10.97 3.09
N LEU A 191 -10.88 -10.45 3.03
CA LEU A 191 -10.44 -9.35 3.89
C LEU A 191 -11.26 -8.08 3.67
N PHE A 192 -11.54 -7.75 2.40
CA PHE A 192 -12.34 -6.57 2.06
C PHE A 192 -13.79 -6.66 2.58
N ASN A 193 -14.39 -7.85 2.48
CA ASN A 193 -15.76 -8.14 2.89
C ASN A 193 -15.91 -8.25 4.41
N SER A 194 -14.87 -8.72 5.12
CA SER A 194 -14.81 -8.74 6.59
C SER A 194 -14.46 -7.39 7.22
N GLY A 195 -14.30 -6.33 6.41
CA GLY A 195 -14.07 -4.97 6.90
C GLY A 195 -12.60 -4.62 7.16
N VAL A 196 -11.64 -5.47 6.74
CA VAL A 196 -10.22 -5.14 6.73
C VAL A 196 -9.90 -4.34 5.46
N ARG A 197 -9.67 -3.04 5.63
CA ARG A 197 -9.40 -2.10 4.52
C ARG A 197 -8.22 -1.21 4.90
N PRO A 198 -7.15 -1.13 4.08
CA PRO A 198 -6.94 -1.84 2.82
C PRO A 198 -6.81 -3.36 3.00
N ALA A 199 -7.34 -4.13 2.05
CA ALA A 199 -7.52 -5.59 2.15
C ALA A 199 -6.23 -6.38 1.86
N VAL A 200 -5.11 -5.97 2.46
CA VAL A 200 -3.79 -6.53 2.19
C VAL A 200 -3.61 -7.88 2.88
N ASN A 201 -3.42 -8.95 2.10
CA ASN A 201 -3.00 -10.23 2.65
C ASN A 201 -1.49 -10.18 2.94
N VAL A 202 -1.15 -10.08 4.22
CA VAL A 202 0.23 -9.89 4.71
C VAL A 202 1.12 -11.14 4.50
N GLY A 203 0.52 -12.32 4.38
CA GLY A 203 1.22 -13.58 4.14
C GLY A 203 1.72 -13.71 2.70
N ILE A 204 0.86 -13.34 1.73
CA ILE A 204 1.15 -13.43 0.29
C ILE A 204 1.92 -12.19 -0.20
N SER A 205 1.65 -11.03 0.40
CA SER A 205 2.33 -9.78 0.06
C SER A 205 3.80 -9.82 0.49
N VAL A 206 4.67 -9.25 -0.34
CA VAL A 206 6.11 -9.22 -0.10
C VAL A 206 6.73 -7.99 -0.74
N SER A 207 7.74 -7.42 -0.10
CA SER A 207 8.67 -6.48 -0.72
C SER A 207 10.07 -7.07 -0.62
N ARG A 208 10.74 -7.28 -1.76
CA ARG A 208 12.10 -7.85 -1.82
C ARG A 208 13.17 -6.84 -1.45
N VAL A 209 12.88 -5.53 -1.55
CA VAL A 209 13.75 -4.45 -1.03
C VAL A 209 13.73 -4.41 0.50
N GLY A 210 12.59 -4.72 1.12
CA GLY A 210 12.47 -4.86 2.57
C GLY A 210 12.78 -3.56 3.33
N GLY A 211 13.43 -3.69 4.49
CA GLY A 211 13.71 -2.58 5.40
C GLY A 211 14.67 -1.52 4.89
N ALA A 212 15.34 -1.73 3.74
CA ALA A 212 16.18 -0.71 3.10
C ALA A 212 15.34 0.47 2.56
N ALA A 213 14.06 0.23 2.27
CA ALA A 213 13.11 1.26 1.83
C ALA A 213 12.40 1.97 3.00
N GLN A 214 12.80 1.74 4.25
CA GLN A 214 12.17 2.32 5.44
C GLN A 214 13.11 3.31 6.13
N VAL A 215 12.53 4.34 6.74
CA VAL A 215 13.23 5.15 7.74
C VAL A 215 13.59 4.26 8.94
N LYS A 216 14.70 4.58 9.61
CA LYS A 216 15.25 3.76 10.70
C LYS A 216 14.24 3.54 11.83
N ALA A 217 13.47 4.59 12.19
CA ALA A 217 12.40 4.49 13.17
C ALA A 217 11.34 3.44 12.78
N MET A 218 10.80 3.51 11.56
CA MET A 218 9.83 2.53 11.05
C MET A 218 10.40 1.11 11.04
N LYS A 219 11.66 0.95 10.63
CA LYS A 219 12.34 -0.36 10.64
C LYS A 219 12.45 -0.94 12.05
N LYS A 220 12.71 -0.11 13.06
CA LYS A 220 12.82 -0.52 14.47
C LYS A 220 11.46 -1.00 15.00
N VAL A 221 10.38 -0.27 14.73
CA VAL A 221 9.05 -0.59 15.27
C VAL A 221 8.31 -1.69 14.49
N ALA A 222 8.41 -1.69 13.16
CA ALA A 222 7.67 -2.63 12.31
C ALA A 222 8.44 -3.92 11.99
N GLY A 223 9.66 -4.11 12.52
CA GLY A 223 10.55 -5.22 12.17
C GLY A 223 9.94 -6.61 12.40
N ARG A 224 9.09 -6.75 13.44
CA ARG A 224 8.40 -8.00 13.77
C ARG A 224 6.96 -8.06 13.27
N LEU A 225 6.36 -6.92 12.90
CA LEU A 225 4.94 -6.78 12.58
C LEU A 225 4.44 -7.80 11.55
N ARG A 226 5.21 -8.02 10.46
CA ARG A 226 4.84 -8.99 9.42
C ARG A 226 4.82 -10.43 9.96
N LEU A 227 5.81 -10.79 10.76
CA LEU A 227 5.92 -12.13 11.34
C LEU A 227 4.79 -12.35 12.34
N ASP A 228 4.54 -11.37 13.21
CA ASP A 228 3.51 -11.44 14.24
C ASP A 228 2.11 -11.55 13.61
N LEU A 229 1.82 -10.80 12.55
CA LEU A 229 0.56 -10.91 11.78
C LEU A 229 0.43 -12.24 11.03
N ALA A 230 1.52 -12.77 10.47
CA ALA A 230 1.49 -14.06 9.80
C ALA A 230 1.21 -15.20 10.80
N GLN A 231 1.83 -15.15 11.98
CA GLN A 231 1.56 -16.10 13.06
C GLN A 231 0.14 -15.94 13.61
N PHE A 232 -0.34 -14.70 13.79
CA PHE A 232 -1.73 -14.43 14.17
C PHE A 232 -2.72 -15.11 13.22
N ARG A 233 -2.56 -14.95 11.90
CA ARG A 233 -3.47 -15.58 10.92
C ARG A 233 -3.42 -17.11 10.95
N ALA A 234 -2.23 -17.68 11.13
CA ALA A 234 -2.09 -19.12 11.29
C ALA A 234 -2.82 -19.63 12.55
N MET A 235 -2.69 -18.90 13.66
CA MET A 235 -3.34 -19.24 14.93
C MET A 235 -4.84 -18.99 14.91
N GLU A 236 -5.32 -17.93 14.23
CA GLU A 236 -6.75 -17.61 14.10
C GLU A 236 -7.51 -18.76 13.45
N THR A 237 -6.92 -19.39 12.45
CA THR A 237 -7.49 -20.58 11.80
C THR A 237 -7.51 -21.78 12.75
N PHE A 238 -6.43 -21.98 13.51
CA PHE A 238 -6.32 -23.11 14.45
C PHE A 238 -7.27 -22.98 15.65
N ALA A 239 -7.42 -21.75 16.17
CA ALA A 239 -8.28 -21.42 17.30
C ALA A 239 -9.76 -21.74 17.05
N GLN A 240 -10.22 -21.72 15.80
CA GLN A 240 -11.59 -22.12 15.44
C GLN A 240 -11.88 -23.62 15.72
N PHE A 241 -10.84 -24.44 15.85
CA PHE A 241 -10.96 -25.89 16.06
C PHE A 241 -10.49 -26.34 17.45
N ALA A 242 -9.97 -25.44 18.28
CA ALA A 242 -9.46 -25.76 19.61
C ALA A 242 -10.46 -25.37 20.70
N SER A 243 -10.70 -26.26 21.66
CA SER A 243 -11.59 -25.99 22.81
C SER A 243 -10.89 -25.21 23.92
N ASP A 244 -9.60 -25.48 24.14
CA ASP A 244 -8.77 -24.81 25.15
C ASP A 244 -7.49 -24.30 24.50
N LEU A 245 -7.26 -23.00 24.64
CA LEU A 245 -6.03 -22.33 24.22
C LEU A 245 -5.21 -21.97 25.46
N ASP A 246 -3.90 -22.20 25.41
CA ASP A 246 -3.00 -21.74 26.46
C ASP A 246 -2.91 -20.20 26.49
N ALA A 247 -2.52 -19.65 27.64
CA ALA A 247 -2.51 -18.20 27.86
C ALA A 247 -1.63 -17.43 26.87
N ALA A 248 -0.53 -18.01 26.39
CA ALA A 248 0.34 -17.34 25.42
C ALA A 248 -0.35 -17.23 24.05
N THR A 249 -1.03 -18.29 23.61
CA THR A 249 -1.82 -18.27 22.37
C THR A 249 -2.99 -17.28 22.46
N GLN A 250 -3.68 -17.22 23.61
CA GLN A 250 -4.75 -16.24 23.83
C GLN A 250 -4.23 -14.80 23.73
N GLN A 251 -3.10 -14.49 24.37
CA GLN A 251 -2.49 -13.15 24.31
C GLN A 251 -2.03 -12.81 22.89
N GLN A 252 -1.48 -13.78 22.15
CA GLN A 252 -1.08 -13.59 20.77
C GLN A 252 -2.26 -13.28 19.84
N LEU A 253 -3.38 -14.01 20.01
CA LEU A 253 -4.62 -13.75 19.27
C LEU A 253 -5.19 -12.38 19.60
N ALA A 254 -5.26 -12.05 20.89
CA ALA A 254 -5.75 -10.77 21.39
C ALA A 254 -4.95 -9.59 20.83
N ARG A 255 -3.60 -9.68 20.81
CA ARG A 255 -2.76 -8.64 20.23
C ARG A 255 -2.87 -8.57 18.71
N GLY A 256 -2.99 -9.72 18.04
CA GLY A 256 -3.17 -9.78 16.59
C GLY A 256 -4.46 -9.11 16.14
N GLN A 257 -5.57 -9.32 16.84
CA GLN A 257 -6.85 -8.64 16.57
C GLN A 257 -6.72 -7.12 16.66
N ARG A 258 -6.08 -6.61 17.74
CA ARG A 258 -5.82 -5.18 17.93
C ARG A 258 -4.92 -4.61 16.85
N THR A 259 -3.90 -5.37 16.45
CA THR A 259 -3.00 -4.99 15.35
C THR A 259 -3.77 -4.87 14.02
N VAL A 260 -4.70 -5.79 13.74
CA VAL A 260 -5.56 -5.70 12.55
C VAL A 260 -6.44 -4.46 12.59
N GLU A 261 -7.04 -4.11 13.75
CA GLU A 261 -7.87 -2.90 13.86
C GLU A 261 -7.08 -1.60 13.66
N VAL A 262 -5.89 -1.49 14.25
CA VAL A 262 -5.00 -0.31 14.10
C VAL A 262 -4.52 -0.15 12.65
N LEU A 263 -4.35 -1.25 11.91
CA LEU A 263 -3.93 -1.19 10.50
C LEU A 263 -5.08 -0.89 9.54
N LYS A 264 -6.33 -0.80 10.01
CA LYS A 264 -7.45 -0.39 9.15
C LYS A 264 -7.40 1.12 8.91
N GLN A 265 -7.50 1.49 7.65
CA GLN A 265 -7.43 2.89 7.23
C GLN A 265 -8.57 3.21 6.26
N PRO A 266 -9.27 4.34 6.45
CA PRO A 266 -10.23 4.83 5.47
C PRO A 266 -9.52 5.28 4.19
N GLN A 267 -10.24 5.19 3.08
CA GLN A 267 -9.77 5.61 1.76
C GLN A 267 -9.55 7.13 1.70
N TYR A 268 -8.52 7.57 0.99
CA TYR A 268 -8.20 9.00 0.76
C TYR A 268 -7.78 9.79 2.00
N GLN A 269 -7.34 9.08 3.04
CA GLN A 269 -6.83 9.67 4.28
C GLN A 269 -5.44 9.10 4.58
N PRO A 270 -4.41 9.41 3.76
CA PRO A 270 -3.06 8.94 4.02
C PRO A 270 -2.53 9.46 5.37
N VAL A 271 -1.86 8.58 6.11
CA VAL A 271 -1.30 8.89 7.43
C VAL A 271 0.19 9.23 7.27
N PRO A 272 0.69 10.36 7.80
CA PRO A 272 2.13 10.68 7.82
C PRO A 272 2.97 9.61 8.52
N VAL A 273 4.24 9.45 8.12
CA VAL A 273 5.10 8.36 8.58
C VAL A 273 5.33 8.38 10.10
N GLU A 274 5.46 9.56 10.70
CA GLU A 274 5.62 9.75 12.15
C GLU A 274 4.39 9.26 12.93
N ARG A 275 3.17 9.49 12.40
CA ARG A 275 1.93 8.99 13.00
C ARG A 275 1.82 7.47 12.88
N GLN A 276 2.20 6.92 11.71
CA GLN A 276 2.26 5.46 11.53
C GLN A 276 3.24 4.81 12.53
N ILE A 277 4.40 5.43 12.76
CA ILE A 277 5.42 4.91 13.67
C ILE A 277 4.86 4.81 15.10
N VAL A 278 4.18 5.84 15.60
CA VAL A 278 3.65 5.84 16.97
C VAL A 278 2.49 4.86 17.15
N SER A 279 1.56 4.76 16.17
CA SER A 279 0.48 3.76 16.21
C SER A 279 1.02 2.33 16.20
N ILE A 280 1.98 2.04 15.32
CA ILE A 280 2.60 0.71 15.24
C ILE A 280 3.37 0.42 16.52
N TYR A 281 4.15 1.37 17.04
CA TYR A 281 4.88 1.21 18.31
C TYR A 281 3.94 0.83 19.45
N ALA A 282 2.81 1.53 19.59
CA ALA A 282 1.85 1.30 20.66
C ALA A 282 1.30 -0.14 20.62
N VAL A 283 0.86 -0.59 19.44
CA VAL A 283 0.25 -1.93 19.33
C VAL A 283 1.30 -3.06 19.39
N THR A 284 2.49 -2.89 18.81
CA THR A 284 3.53 -3.93 18.82
C THR A 284 4.13 -4.17 20.20
N ASN A 285 4.15 -3.13 21.06
CA ASN A 285 4.68 -3.23 22.42
C ASN A 285 3.60 -3.56 23.46
N GLY A 286 2.36 -3.82 23.04
CA GLY A 286 1.28 -4.27 23.92
C GLY A 286 0.60 -3.18 24.74
N PHE A 287 0.79 -1.90 24.40
CA PHE A 287 0.13 -0.80 25.12
C PHE A 287 -1.39 -0.76 24.90
N LEU A 288 -1.89 -1.46 23.88
CA LEU A 288 -3.32 -1.62 23.60
C LEU A 288 -3.89 -2.93 24.16
N ASP A 289 -3.11 -3.77 24.85
CA ASP A 289 -3.58 -5.08 25.31
C ASP A 289 -4.80 -4.97 26.26
N GLY A 290 -4.92 -3.86 27.00
CA GLY A 290 -6.08 -3.56 27.87
C GLY A 290 -7.25 -2.85 27.18
N VAL A 291 -7.11 -2.45 25.92
CA VAL A 291 -8.17 -1.77 25.14
C VAL A 291 -9.02 -2.82 24.43
N GLU A 292 -10.34 -2.69 24.49
CA GLU A 292 -11.26 -3.56 23.75
C GLU A 292 -11.09 -3.43 22.23
N VAL A 293 -11.29 -4.52 21.50
CA VAL A 293 -11.01 -4.57 20.04
C VAL A 293 -11.84 -3.52 19.28
N ASP A 294 -13.12 -3.37 19.64
CA ASP A 294 -14.02 -2.41 18.99
C ASP A 294 -13.65 -0.94 19.25
N ASP A 295 -12.88 -0.68 20.30
CA ASP A 295 -12.45 0.65 20.70
C ASP A 295 -11.04 1.01 20.22
N CYS A 296 -10.28 0.06 19.67
CA CYS A 296 -8.91 0.29 19.18
C CYS A 296 -8.81 1.44 18.19
N ARG A 297 -9.78 1.59 17.27
CA ARG A 297 -9.79 2.70 16.30
C ARG A 297 -10.17 4.05 16.93
N LYS A 298 -10.99 4.04 17.97
CA LYS A 298 -11.29 5.27 18.74
C LYS A 298 -10.06 5.69 19.53
N TRP A 299 -9.41 4.71 20.17
CA TRP A 299 -8.16 4.88 20.88
C TRP A 299 -7.09 5.49 19.96
N GLU A 300 -6.85 4.90 18.79
CA GLU A 300 -5.81 5.38 17.87
C GLU A 300 -6.05 6.83 17.44
N ARG A 301 -7.29 7.16 17.04
CA ARG A 301 -7.61 8.53 16.63
C ARG A 301 -7.38 9.53 17.76
N GLY A 302 -7.89 9.25 18.95
CA GLY A 302 -7.71 10.16 20.09
C GLY A 302 -6.24 10.20 20.55
N PHE A 303 -5.49 9.11 20.43
CA PHE A 303 -4.06 9.08 20.73
C PHE A 303 -3.28 9.98 19.78
N LEU A 304 -3.58 9.93 18.47
CA LEU A 304 -2.97 10.80 17.48
C LEU A 304 -3.31 12.29 17.72
N GLU A 305 -4.54 12.59 18.12
CA GLU A 305 -4.93 13.96 18.51
C GLU A 305 -4.24 14.41 19.81
N PHE A 306 -4.08 13.50 20.79
CA PHE A 306 -3.42 13.78 22.06
C PHE A 306 -1.93 14.05 21.88
N ILE A 307 -1.22 13.20 21.14
CA ILE A 307 0.21 13.38 20.88
C ILE A 307 0.47 14.67 20.09
N GLU A 308 -0.39 15.03 19.12
CA GLU A 308 -0.29 16.30 18.38
C GLU A 308 -0.52 17.53 19.25
N SER A 309 -1.40 17.44 20.24
CA SER A 309 -1.72 18.59 21.10
C SER A 309 -0.74 18.79 22.25
N ARG A 310 -0.17 17.72 22.80
CA ARG A 310 0.65 17.77 24.03
C ARG A 310 2.11 17.33 23.87
N PHE A 311 2.40 16.52 22.86
CA PHE A 311 3.71 15.88 22.65
C PHE A 311 4.17 16.00 21.19
N ASP A 312 3.83 17.10 20.50
CA ASP A 312 4.15 17.32 19.08
C ASP A 312 5.65 17.24 18.80
N ASP A 313 6.47 17.56 19.81
CA ASP A 313 7.92 17.44 19.72
C ASP A 313 8.40 16.00 19.46
N VAL A 314 7.65 14.97 19.88
CA VAL A 314 7.92 13.56 19.55
C VAL A 314 7.72 13.33 18.04
N LEU A 315 6.64 13.87 17.47
CA LEU A 315 6.35 13.77 16.04
C LEU A 315 7.37 14.56 15.21
N ILE A 316 7.74 15.76 15.66
CA ILE A 316 8.79 16.59 15.05
C ILE A 316 10.13 15.86 15.06
N GLY A 317 10.53 15.30 16.21
CA GLY A 317 11.77 14.54 16.37
C GLY A 317 11.82 13.34 15.41
N LEU A 318 10.74 12.57 15.32
CA LEU A 318 10.62 11.45 14.37
C LEU A 318 10.74 11.92 12.90
N ARG A 319 10.14 13.06 12.56
CA ARG A 319 10.18 13.61 11.19
C ARG A 319 11.58 14.11 10.81
N GLN A 320 12.30 14.74 11.75
CA GLN A 320 13.62 15.33 11.48
C GLN A 320 14.75 14.31 11.56
N GLU A 321 14.76 13.44 12.57
CA GLU A 321 15.86 12.50 12.80
C GLU A 321 15.68 11.19 12.02
N GLY A 322 14.44 10.85 11.66
CA GLY A 322 14.07 9.58 11.03
C GLY A 322 14.40 8.35 11.89
N GLN A 323 14.66 8.56 13.18
CA GLN A 323 15.17 7.59 14.14
C GLN A 323 14.38 7.69 15.44
N LEU A 324 14.16 6.53 16.07
CA LEU A 324 13.55 6.43 17.39
C LEU A 324 14.69 6.30 18.41
N THR A 325 15.22 7.46 18.83
CA THR A 325 16.26 7.58 19.86
C THR A 325 15.70 7.21 21.23
N GLU A 326 16.58 6.96 22.21
CA GLU A 326 16.14 6.58 23.56
C GLU A 326 15.31 7.68 24.23
N ASP A 327 15.63 8.95 23.99
CA ASP A 327 14.87 10.10 24.49
C ASP A 327 13.45 10.16 23.89
N ILE A 328 13.35 10.12 22.55
CA ILE A 328 12.07 10.10 21.84
C ILE A 328 11.23 8.88 22.26
N GLU A 329 11.85 7.72 22.41
CA GLU A 329 11.17 6.49 22.83
C GLU A 329 10.65 6.59 24.28
N GLY A 330 11.45 7.12 25.20
CA GLY A 330 11.05 7.35 26.58
C GLY A 330 9.84 8.28 26.66
N ARG A 331 9.88 9.40 25.92
CA ARG A 331 8.77 10.35 25.87
C ARG A 331 7.52 9.79 25.20
N LEU A 332 7.69 9.01 24.13
CA LEU A 332 6.59 8.31 23.47
C LEU A 332 5.89 7.34 24.43
N ARG A 333 6.66 6.59 25.23
CA ARG A 333 6.09 5.69 26.24
C ARG A 333 5.27 6.46 27.27
N THR A 334 5.82 7.52 27.85
CA THR A 334 5.10 8.37 28.81
C THR A 334 3.81 8.92 28.20
N CYS A 335 3.87 9.40 26.95
CA CYS A 335 2.68 9.88 26.24
C CYS A 335 1.59 8.80 26.08
N ILE A 336 1.98 7.56 25.76
CA ILE A 336 1.02 6.45 25.61
C ILE A 336 0.41 6.07 26.95
N GLU A 337 1.22 6.02 28.01
CA GLU A 337 0.76 5.71 29.38
C GLU A 337 -0.22 6.77 29.88
N GLU A 338 0.11 8.06 29.74
CA GLU A 338 -0.80 9.17 30.09
C GLU A 338 -2.11 9.11 29.30
N TYR A 339 -2.04 8.84 27.99
CA TYR A 339 -3.24 8.77 27.18
C TYR A 339 -4.10 7.54 27.52
N ASN A 340 -3.50 6.42 27.90
CA ASN A 340 -4.24 5.24 28.36
C ASN A 340 -5.06 5.54 29.63
N GLU A 341 -4.51 6.31 30.56
CA GLU A 341 -5.26 6.76 31.76
C GLU A 341 -6.44 7.66 31.39
N VAL A 342 -6.21 8.62 30.49
CA VAL A 342 -7.27 9.50 29.98
C VAL A 342 -8.38 8.70 29.29
N PHE A 343 -7.99 7.79 28.40
CA PHE A 343 -8.93 6.96 27.65
C PHE A 343 -9.76 6.06 28.57
N ALA A 344 -9.13 5.44 29.58
CA ALA A 344 -9.84 4.62 30.57
C ALA A 344 -10.87 5.45 31.35
N ALA A 345 -10.50 6.65 31.81
CA ALA A 345 -11.40 7.55 32.54
C ALA A 345 -12.59 8.01 31.69
N GLU A 346 -12.36 8.36 30.41
CA GLU A 346 -13.43 8.72 29.47
C GLU A 346 -14.37 7.54 29.18
N HIS A 347 -13.81 6.34 29.04
CA HIS A 347 -14.57 5.12 28.78
C HIS A 347 -15.45 4.72 29.98
N GLU A 348 -14.91 4.79 31.19
CA GLU A 348 -15.67 4.57 32.43
C GLU A 348 -16.81 5.58 32.60
N ALA A 349 -16.55 6.86 32.33
CA ALA A 349 -17.56 7.91 32.40
C ALA A 349 -18.68 7.71 31.36
N ALA A 350 -18.35 7.29 30.14
CA ALA A 350 -19.33 6.98 29.10
C ALA A 350 -20.21 5.79 29.47
N MET A 351 -19.64 4.75 30.07
CA MET A 351 -20.37 3.58 30.60
C MET A 351 -21.31 3.97 31.76
N ALA A 352 -20.85 4.82 32.67
CA ALA A 352 -21.64 5.28 33.82
C ALA A 352 -22.80 6.22 33.43
N GLY A 353 -22.68 6.95 32.33
CA GLY A 353 -23.75 7.82 31.81
C GLY A 353 -24.76 7.11 30.90
N ALA A 354 -24.46 5.88 30.45
CA ALA A 354 -25.35 5.06 29.62
C ALA A 354 -26.20 4.06 30.43
N ALA A 355 -25.85 3.83 31.70
CA ALA A 355 -26.62 3.06 32.68
C ALA A 355 -27.62 3.97 33.42
#